data_AF-A0A1G3HJ67-F1
#
_entry.id   AF-A0A1G3HJ67-F1
#
_cell.length_a   1.000
_cell.length_b   1.000
_cell.length_c   1.000
_cell.angle_alpha   90.00
_cell.angle_beta   90.00
_cell.angle_gamma   90.00
#
_symmetry.space_group_name_H-M   'P 1'
#
loop_
_entity.id
_entity.type
_entity.pdbx_description
1 polymer ?
#
loop_
_entity_poly.entity_id
_entity_poly.type
_entity_poly.pdbx_seq_one_letter_code
_entity_poly.pdbx_strand_id
1 'polypeptide(L)'
;MLRKPEVSAKFIKNYVGAHADFGELELEDNDQLNAMVKRHNPRKLRPVLVFLDGQGKEVARMTGGLKSAADALLLDRFVSEKHYLKTGFSEFKAAQRG
;
A
#
# COMPACT_ATOMS: atom_id res chain seq x y z
N MET A 1 14.48 1.33 -3.47
CA MET A 1 13.80 1.51 -2.16
C MET A 1 14.27 2.83 -1.58
N LEU A 2 13.37 3.76 -1.23
CA LEU A 2 13.73 5.04 -0.62
C LEU A 2 14.34 4.80 0.77
N ARG A 3 15.67 4.68 0.84
CA ARG A 3 16.44 4.55 2.09
C ARG A 3 16.60 5.91 2.78
N LYS A 4 15.48 6.59 3.05
CA LYS A 4 15.47 7.83 3.83
C LYS A 4 15.06 7.50 5.27
N PRO A 5 15.91 7.74 6.29
CA PRO A 5 15.66 7.35 7.68
C PRO A 5 14.29 7.81 8.20
N GLU A 6 13.87 9.01 7.82
CA GLU A 6 12.60 9.61 8.23
C GLU A 6 11.37 8.87 7.68
N VAL A 7 11.49 8.26 6.50
CA VAL A 7 10.42 7.45 5.88
C VAL A 7 10.37 6.07 6.51
N SER A 8 11.53 5.43 6.71
CA SER A 8 11.63 4.11 7.34
C SER A 8 11.12 4.11 8.79
N ALA A 9 11.46 5.13 9.59
CA ALA A 9 11.03 5.24 10.97
C ALA A 9 9.50 5.35 11.13
N LYS A 10 8.84 6.09 10.24
CA LYS A 10 7.37 6.20 10.22
C LYS A 10 6.70 4.93 9.76
N PHE A 11 7.22 4.30 8.70
CA PHE A 11 6.63 3.07 8.17
C PHE A 11 6.71 1.90 9.16
N ILE A 12 7.85 1.71 9.84
CA ILE A 12 8.04 0.64 10.82
C ILE A 12 7.10 0.81 12.04
N LYS A 13 6.85 2.04 12.48
CA LYS A 13 6.02 2.32 13.67
C LYS A 13 4.53 2.04 13.43
N ASN A 14 4.04 2.29 12.22
CA ASN A 14 2.60 2.38 11.95
C ASN A 14 2.05 1.27 11.05
N TYR A 15 2.91 0.49 10.39
CA TYR A 15 2.48 -0.47 9.38
C TYR A 15 3.18 -1.83 9.54
N VAL A 16 2.39 -2.89 9.45
CA VAL A 16 2.92 -4.25 9.26
C VAL A 16 3.13 -4.45 7.76
N GLY A 17 4.39 -4.58 7.34
CA GLY A 17 4.73 -4.91 5.96
C GLY A 17 4.86 -6.41 5.79
N ALA A 18 4.06 -7.01 4.92
CA ALA A 18 4.32 -8.35 4.38
C ALA A 18 4.95 -8.19 2.99
N HIS A 19 6.08 -8.84 2.75
CA HIS A 19 6.71 -8.91 1.43
C HIS A 19 6.50 -10.31 0.87
N ALA A 20 5.96 -10.40 -0.35
CA ALA A 20 5.87 -11.64 -1.10
C ALA A 20 6.30 -11.37 -2.53
N ASP A 21 7.25 -12.18 -3.02
CA ASP A 21 7.64 -12.19 -4.43
C ASP A 21 6.75 -13.21 -5.15
N PHE A 22 5.85 -12.71 -6.00
CA PHE A 22 4.79 -13.53 -6.59
C PHE A 22 5.21 -14.24 -7.90
N GLY A 23 6.43 -14.01 -8.38
CA GLY A 23 6.98 -14.65 -9.57
C GLY A 23 7.35 -16.12 -9.36
N GLU A 24 7.76 -16.49 -8.14
CA GLU A 24 8.21 -17.83 -7.76
C GLU A 24 7.27 -18.55 -6.79
N LEU A 25 6.27 -17.86 -6.23
CA LEU A 25 5.31 -18.45 -5.31
C LEU A 25 4.20 -19.19 -6.07
N GLU A 26 4.34 -20.50 -6.19
CA GLU A 26 3.21 -21.42 -6.42
C GLU A 26 2.35 -21.42 -5.15
N LEU A 27 1.34 -20.57 -5.15
CA LEU A 27 0.34 -20.51 -4.09
C LEU A 27 -0.77 -21.51 -4.41
N GLU A 28 -1.05 -22.43 -3.50
CA GLU A 28 -2.20 -23.34 -3.62
C GLU A 28 -3.51 -22.54 -3.72
N ASP A 29 -4.49 -23.05 -4.45
CA ASP A 29 -5.76 -22.33 -4.67
C ASP A 29 -6.55 -22.06 -3.38
N ASN A 30 -6.31 -22.86 -2.33
CA ASN A 30 -6.95 -22.72 -1.02
C ASN A 30 -6.16 -21.84 -0.04
N ASP A 31 -4.99 -21.32 -0.44
CA ASP A 31 -4.19 -20.44 0.42
C ASP A 31 -4.83 -19.04 0.51
N GLN A 32 -5.04 -18.55 1.74
CA GLN A 32 -5.53 -17.20 2.01
C GLN A 32 -4.62 -16.13 1.37
N LEU A 33 -3.32 -16.39 1.26
CA LEU A 33 -2.37 -15.54 0.57
C LEU A 33 -2.65 -15.51 -0.95
N ASN A 34 -3.00 -16.65 -1.56
CA ASN A 34 -3.40 -16.71 -2.97
C ASN A 34 -4.67 -15.89 -3.23
N ALA A 35 -5.66 -16.02 -2.36
CA ALA A 35 -6.90 -15.25 -2.46
C ALA A 35 -6.62 -13.74 -2.39
N MET A 36 -5.73 -13.33 -1.50
CA MET A 36 -5.29 -11.93 -1.36
C MET A 36 -4.55 -11.43 -2.62
N VAL A 37 -3.67 -12.24 -3.19
CA VAL A 37 -2.95 -11.92 -4.44
C VAL A 37 -3.89 -11.85 -5.63
N LYS A 38 -4.79 -12.81 -5.81
CA LYS A 38 -5.80 -12.77 -6.89
C LYS A 38 -6.69 -11.53 -6.76
N ARG A 39 -7.07 -11.14 -5.54
CA ARG A 39 -7.89 -9.96 -5.29
C ARG A 39 -7.16 -8.64 -5.59
N HIS A 40 -5.89 -8.51 -5.22
CA HIS A 40 -5.18 -7.23 -5.27
C HIS A 40 -4.09 -7.10 -6.33
N ASN A 41 -3.60 -8.21 -6.90
CA ASN A 41 -2.61 -8.22 -7.98
C ASN A 41 -2.82 -9.39 -8.96
N PRO A 42 -4.01 -9.51 -9.60
CA PRO A 42 -4.37 -10.69 -10.39
C PRO A 42 -3.45 -10.97 -11.57
N ARG A 43 -2.81 -9.93 -12.13
CA ARG A 43 -1.91 -10.07 -13.28
C ARG A 43 -0.46 -10.34 -12.87
N LYS A 44 -0.10 -10.18 -11.60
CA LYS A 44 1.26 -10.35 -11.05
C LYS A 44 2.38 -9.57 -11.78
N LEU A 45 2.05 -8.59 -12.64
CA LEU A 45 3.03 -7.94 -13.52
C LEU A 45 3.93 -6.92 -12.81
N ARG A 46 3.47 -6.35 -11.68
CA ARG A 46 4.17 -5.28 -10.95
C ARG A 46 3.91 -5.41 -9.44
N PRO A 47 4.84 -4.96 -8.59
CA PRO A 47 4.59 -4.83 -7.16
C PRO A 47 3.39 -3.93 -6.89
N VAL A 48 2.51 -4.36 -5.98
CA VAL A 48 1.35 -3.59 -5.53
C VAL A 48 1.46 -3.41 -4.02
N LEU A 49 1.34 -2.17 -3.56
CA LEU A 49 1.14 -1.86 -2.14
C LEU A 49 -0.34 -1.64 -1.91
N VAL A 50 -0.91 -2.35 -0.95
CA VAL A 50 -2.31 -2.24 -0.55
C VAL A 50 -2.35 -1.85 0.92
N PHE A 51 -3.12 -0.82 1.22
CA PHE A 51 -3.42 -0.41 2.59
C PHE A 51 -4.83 -0.86 2.90
N LEU A 52 -4.98 -1.54 4.02
CA LEU A 52 -6.26 -2.01 4.54
C LEU A 52 -6.57 -1.29 5.85
N ASP A 53 -7.85 -1.03 6.11
CA ASP A 53 -8.29 -0.63 7.45
C ASP A 53 -8.35 -1.84 8.41
N GLY A 54 -8.70 -1.60 9.67
CA GLY A 54 -8.80 -2.65 10.69
C GLY A 54 -9.89 -3.71 10.43
N GLN A 55 -10.73 -3.53 9.41
CA GLN A 55 -11.71 -4.52 8.95
C GLN A 55 -11.27 -5.24 7.66
N GLY A 56 -10.06 -4.96 7.16
CA GLY A 56 -9.55 -5.54 5.93
C GLY A 56 -10.10 -4.88 4.66
N LYS A 57 -10.74 -3.71 4.76
CA LYS A 57 -11.22 -2.95 3.58
C LYS A 57 -10.07 -2.19 2.95
N GLU A 58 -9.95 -2.26 1.62
CA GLU A 58 -8.96 -1.49 0.86
C GLU A 58 -9.21 0.02 0.97
N VAL A 59 -8.20 0.75 1.46
CA VAL A 59 -8.23 2.21 1.62
C VAL A 59 -7.29 2.93 0.64
N ALA A 60 -6.21 2.28 0.21
CA ALA A 60 -5.34 2.78 -0.84
C ALA A 60 -4.64 1.63 -1.56
N ARG A 61 -4.39 1.84 -2.85
CA ARG A 61 -3.63 0.91 -3.71
C ARG A 61 -2.62 1.68 -4.54
N MET A 62 -1.40 1.16 -4.61
CA MET A 62 -0.33 1.72 -5.43
C MET A 62 0.36 0.65 -6.26
N THR A 63 0.29 0.81 -7.59
CA THR A 63 0.97 -0.06 -8.55
C THR A 63 2.36 0.50 -8.87
N GLY A 64 3.40 -0.31 -8.73
CA GLY A 64 4.79 0.08 -9.03
C GLY A 64 5.51 0.82 -7.89
N GLY A 65 4.93 0.83 -6.69
CA GLY A 65 5.55 1.40 -5.48
C GLY A 65 5.46 2.93 -5.34
N LEU A 66 6.00 3.43 -4.23
CA LEU A 66 6.10 4.86 -3.93
C LEU A 66 7.22 5.51 -4.75
N LYS A 67 6.87 6.48 -5.61
CA LYS A 67 7.80 7.11 -6.56
C LYS A 67 8.68 8.21 -5.95
N SER A 68 8.30 8.77 -4.79
CA SER A 68 9.05 9.83 -4.11
C SER A 68 8.83 9.79 -2.59
N ALA A 69 9.74 10.41 -1.84
CA ALA A 69 9.58 10.57 -0.40
C ALA A 69 8.35 11.42 -0.05
N ALA A 70 8.06 12.44 -0.87
CA ALA A 70 6.88 13.29 -0.69
C ALA A 70 5.57 12.48 -0.81
N ASP A 71 5.48 11.60 -1.82
CA ASP A 71 4.33 10.71 -1.99
C ASP A 71 4.19 9.74 -0.81
N ALA A 72 5.30 9.25 -0.27
CA ALA A 72 5.31 8.35 0.89
C ALA A 72 4.80 9.04 2.16
N LEU A 73 5.27 10.26 2.43
CA LEU A 73 4.82 11.05 3.57
C LEU A 73 3.35 11.47 3.43
N LEU A 74 2.91 11.77 2.21
CA LEU A 74 1.51 12.13 1.95
C LEU A 74 0.57 10.95 2.16
N LEU A 75 1.00 9.74 1.81
CA LEU A 75 0.26 8.52 2.07
C LEU A 75 0.19 8.18 3.56
N ASP A 76 1.31 8.33 4.28
CA ASP A 76 1.34 8.20 5.75
C ASP A 76 0.31 9.15 6.39
N ARG A 77 0.28 10.41 5.95
CA ARG A 77 -0.70 11.39 6.42
C ARG A 77 -2.14 10.98 6.10
N PHE A 78 -2.41 10.56 4.87
CA PHE A 78 -3.73 10.11 4.43
C PHE A 78 -4.28 8.98 5.31
N VAL A 79 -3.43 8.02 5.69
CA VAL A 79 -3.83 6.87 6.50
C VAL A 79 -3.87 7.20 7.99
N SER A 80 -2.81 7.82 8.54
CA SER A 80 -2.70 8.12 9.98
C SER A 80 -3.77 9.11 10.47
N GLU A 81 -4.13 10.10 9.64
CA GLU A 81 -5.19 11.06 9.94
C GLU A 81 -6.59 10.58 9.49
N LYS A 82 -6.71 9.34 9.01
CA LYS A 82 -7.97 8.69 8.58
C LYS A 82 -8.73 9.44 7.47
N HIS A 83 -8.03 10.11 6.56
CA HIS A 83 -8.64 10.79 5.40
C HIS A 83 -9.34 9.80 4.46
N TYR A 84 -8.94 8.53 4.48
CA TYR A 84 -9.58 7.45 3.73
C TYR A 84 -11.07 7.22 4.07
N LEU A 85 -11.54 7.73 5.20
CA LEU A 85 -12.97 7.69 5.56
C LEU A 85 -13.80 8.70 4.75
N LYS A 86 -13.16 9.68 4.10
CA LYS A 86 -13.82 10.80 3.41
C LYS A 86 -13.58 10.80 1.90
N THR A 87 -12.39 10.39 1.45
CA THR A 87 -11.95 10.52 0.05
C THR A 87 -10.94 9.44 -0.32
N GLY A 88 -10.73 9.21 -1.62
CA GLY A 88 -9.67 8.34 -2.12
C GLY A 88 -8.28 9.01 -2.08
N PHE A 89 -7.21 8.22 -2.02
CA PHE A 89 -5.84 8.77 -1.94
C PHE A 89 -5.47 9.66 -3.15
N SER A 90 -5.91 9.32 -4.36
CA SER A 90 -5.65 10.13 -5.56
C SER A 90 -6.27 11.53 -5.48
N GLU A 91 -7.49 11.61 -4.98
CA GLU A 91 -8.22 12.88 -4.76
C GLU A 91 -7.57 13.70 -3.65
N PHE A 92 -7.27 13.06 -2.51
CA PHE A 92 -6.53 13.68 -1.42
C PHE A 92 -5.19 14.25 -1.90
N LYS A 93 -4.44 13.48 -2.70
CA LYS A 93 -3.16 13.93 -3.25
C LYS A 93 -3.30 15.12 -4.21
N ALA A 94 -4.35 15.13 -5.03
CA ALA A 94 -4.62 16.25 -5.93
C ALA A 94 -4.94 17.54 -5.15
N ALA A 95 -5.69 17.44 -4.06
CA ALA A 95 -6.05 18.58 -3.21
C ALA A 95 -4.86 19.21 -2.47
N GLN A 96 -3.77 18.49 -2.28
CA GLN A 96 -2.55 18.96 -1.59
C GLN A 96 -1.52 19.59 -2.56
N ARG A 97 -1.83 19.63 -3.86
CA ARG A 97 -1.01 20.26 -4.90
C ARG A 97 -1.49 21.67 -5.28
N GLY A 98 -2.54 22.16 -4.61
CA GLY A 98 -3.05 23.52 -4.72
C GLY A 98 -2.30 24.50 -3.83
#